data_AF-A0A3C1G645-F1
#
_entry.id   AF-A0A3C1G645-F1
#
_cell.length_a   1.000
_cell.length_b   1.000
_cell.length_c   1.000
_cell.angle_alpha   90.00
_cell.angle_beta   90.00
_cell.angle_gamma   90.00
#
_symmetry.space_group_name_H-M   'P 1'
#
loop_
_entity.id
_entity.type
_entity.pdbx_description
1 polymer ?
#
loop_
_entity_poly.entity_id
_entity_poly.type
_entity_poly.pdbx_seq_one_letter_code
_entity_poly.pdbx_strand_id
1 'polypeptide(L)'
;MIALGETAGAAMARLRLPIQRFAAQRIDANRAAHGLSGSAEYDDEVRARTVFLSEAGLSFFHTHAEGLGLVLLFTGTLVASAVAGRRARGLLYLLLSLGALFPAGYLVYGLAVLELGRDAGVELAERWVLTGLGSLAILGLLGLGAALATGRRRR
;
A
#
# COMPACT_ATOMS: atom_id res chain seq x y z
N MET A 1 10.22 3.71 -5.15
CA MET A 1 8.74 3.66 -5.28
C MET A 1 8.32 3.53 -6.74
N ILE A 2 8.61 4.49 -7.62
CA ILE A 2 8.25 4.42 -9.06
C ILE A 2 8.65 3.08 -9.69
N ALA A 3 9.94 2.72 -9.63
CA ALA A 3 10.42 1.45 -10.18
C ALA A 3 9.73 0.21 -9.58
N LEU A 4 9.32 0.26 -8.31
CA LEU A 4 8.60 -0.84 -7.66
C LEU A 4 7.15 -0.92 -8.17
N GLY A 5 6.50 0.22 -8.35
CA GLY A 5 5.17 0.30 -8.94
C GLY A 5 5.16 -0.26 -10.37
N GLU A 6 6.09 0.18 -11.21
CA GLU A 6 6.24 -0.31 -12.58
C GLU A 6 6.52 -1.81 -12.63
N THR A 7 7.38 -2.30 -11.73
CA THR A 7 7.68 -3.73 -11.60
C THR A 7 6.43 -4.53 -11.24
N ALA A 8 5.59 -4.01 -10.34
CA ALA A 8 4.32 -4.65 -9.99
C ALA A 8 3.32 -4.64 -11.16
N GLY A 9 3.23 -3.54 -11.90
CA GLY A 9 2.45 -3.45 -13.14
C GLY A 9 2.87 -4.53 -14.15
N ALA A 10 4.18 -4.62 -14.41
CA ALA A 10 4.75 -5.63 -15.30
C ALA A 10 4.52 -7.06 -14.78
N ALA A 11 4.64 -7.29 -13.48
CA ALA A 11 4.39 -8.58 -12.85
C ALA A 11 2.93 -9.01 -13.01
N MET A 12 1.96 -8.11 -12.80
CA MET A 12 0.54 -8.41 -13.01
C MET A 12 0.25 -8.82 -14.45
N ALA A 13 0.88 -8.16 -15.44
CA ALA A 13 0.70 -8.50 -16.84
C ALA A 13 1.36 -9.84 -17.21
N ARG A 14 2.61 -10.06 -16.78
CA ARG A 14 3.41 -11.23 -17.20
C ARG A 14 3.16 -12.49 -16.38
N LEU A 15 2.81 -12.34 -15.10
CA LEU A 15 2.67 -13.45 -14.14
C LEU A 15 1.22 -13.69 -13.72
N ARG A 16 0.24 -13.18 -14.48
CA ARG A 16 -1.20 -13.32 -14.18
C ARG A 16 -1.59 -14.76 -13.83
N LEU A 17 -1.27 -15.73 -14.70
CA LEU A 17 -1.60 -17.13 -14.48
C LEU A 17 -0.90 -17.72 -13.24
N PRO A 18 0.42 -17.56 -13.04
CA PRO A 18 1.09 -17.92 -11.79
C PRO A 18 0.44 -17.32 -10.53
N ILE A 19 0.09 -16.03 -10.55
CA ILE A 19 -0.51 -15.33 -9.41
C ILE A 19 -1.88 -15.93 -9.08
N GLN A 20 -2.72 -16.19 -10.09
CA GLN A 20 -4.03 -16.81 -9.90
C GLN A 20 -3.93 -18.23 -9.34
N ARG A 21 -2.97 -19.02 -9.85
CA ARG A 21 -2.70 -20.37 -9.32
C ARG A 21 -2.24 -20.33 -7.87
N PHE A 22 -1.33 -19.42 -7.54
CA PHE A 22 -0.87 -19.22 -6.18
C PHE A 22 -2.04 -18.84 -5.25
N ALA A 23 -2.87 -17.87 -5.66
CA ALA A 23 -4.04 -17.45 -4.90
C ALA A 23 -5.01 -18.62 -4.65
N ALA A 24 -5.33 -19.40 -5.70
CA ALA A 24 -6.19 -20.57 -5.57
C ALA A 24 -5.63 -21.60 -4.57
N GLN A 25 -4.33 -21.90 -4.65
CA GLN A 25 -3.67 -22.82 -3.71
C GLN A 25 -3.71 -22.32 -2.26
N ARG A 26 -3.54 -21.01 -2.03
CA ARG A 26 -3.65 -20.43 -0.68
C ARG A 26 -5.08 -20.49 -0.14
N ILE A 27 -6.07 -20.21 -0.98
CA ILE A 27 -7.49 -20.33 -0.60
C ILE A 27 -7.82 -21.76 -0.19
N ASP A 28 -7.36 -22.74 -0.97
CA ASP A 28 -7.52 -24.16 -0.64
C ASP A 28 -6.77 -24.63 0.60
N ALA A 29 -5.62 -24.03 0.90
CA ALA A 29 -4.91 -24.31 2.15
C ALA A 29 -5.61 -23.72 3.38
N ASN A 30 -6.36 -22.63 3.20
CA ASN A 30 -6.98 -21.85 4.27
C ASN A 30 -8.52 -21.94 4.27
N ARG A 31 -9.09 -23.08 3.88
CA ARG A 31 -10.55 -23.28 3.66
C ARG A 31 -11.43 -22.72 4.76
N ALA A 32 -11.05 -22.95 6.03
CA ALA A 32 -11.81 -22.51 7.19
C ALA A 32 -11.87 -20.98 7.30
N ALA A 33 -10.77 -20.27 7.02
CA ALA A 33 -10.72 -18.82 7.05
C ALA A 33 -11.61 -18.19 5.96
N HIS A 34 -11.78 -18.89 4.85
CA HIS A 34 -12.64 -18.49 3.74
C HIS A 34 -14.09 -18.96 3.86
N GLY A 35 -14.41 -19.77 4.87
CA GLY A 35 -15.75 -20.34 5.05
C GLY A 35 -16.17 -21.28 3.92
N LEU A 36 -15.22 -21.98 3.29
CA LEU A 36 -15.53 -22.90 2.18
C LEU A 36 -16.36 -24.08 2.68
N SER A 37 -17.51 -24.26 2.05
CA SER A 37 -18.54 -25.25 2.40
C SER A 37 -18.22 -26.65 1.87
N GLY A 38 -17.40 -26.76 0.83
CA GLY A 38 -17.19 -28.00 0.07
C GLY A 38 -18.14 -28.19 -1.11
N SER A 39 -19.16 -27.33 -1.25
CA SER A 39 -19.99 -27.27 -2.46
C SER A 39 -19.33 -26.38 -3.51
N ALA A 40 -19.11 -26.90 -4.71
CA ALA A 40 -18.49 -26.14 -5.81
C ALA A 40 -19.29 -24.87 -6.13
N GLU A 41 -20.61 -24.97 -6.18
CA GLU A 41 -21.49 -23.84 -6.54
C GLU A 41 -21.35 -22.64 -5.58
N TYR A 42 -21.15 -22.89 -4.29
CA TYR A 42 -20.96 -21.83 -3.29
C TYR A 42 -19.50 -21.40 -3.17
N ASP A 43 -18.57 -22.35 -3.26
CA ASP A 43 -17.15 -22.09 -3.05
C ASP A 43 -16.53 -21.33 -4.24
N ASP A 44 -17.05 -21.47 -5.45
CA ASP A 44 -16.52 -20.82 -6.66
C ASP A 44 -16.61 -19.29 -6.58
N GLU A 45 -17.74 -18.75 -6.12
CA GLU A 45 -17.91 -17.30 -5.92
C GLU A 45 -16.94 -16.77 -4.85
N VAL A 46 -16.79 -17.51 -3.74
CA VAL A 46 -15.86 -17.15 -2.67
C VAL A 46 -14.42 -17.12 -3.19
N ARG A 47 -14.03 -18.12 -3.99
CA ARG A 47 -12.70 -18.19 -4.62
C ARG A 47 -12.48 -17.04 -5.58
N ALA A 48 -13.40 -16.83 -6.52
CA ALA A 48 -13.29 -15.79 -7.53
C ALA A 48 -13.14 -14.40 -6.89
N ARG A 49 -13.99 -14.10 -5.90
CA ARG A 49 -13.91 -12.85 -5.13
C ARG A 49 -12.58 -12.69 -4.40
N THR A 50 -12.09 -13.77 -3.79
CA THR A 50 -10.84 -13.71 -3.01
C THR A 50 -9.61 -13.53 -3.92
N VAL A 51 -9.57 -14.21 -5.06
CA VAL A 51 -8.56 -14.00 -6.10
C VAL A 51 -8.60 -12.54 -6.57
N PHE A 52 -9.80 -12.03 -6.88
CA PHE A 52 -9.97 -10.64 -7.30
C PHE A 52 -9.42 -9.64 -6.26
N LEU A 53 -9.74 -9.82 -4.97
CA LEU A 53 -9.24 -8.93 -3.91
C LEU A 53 -7.71 -9.01 -3.76
N SER A 54 -7.12 -10.20 -3.92
CA SER A 54 -5.67 -10.35 -3.92
C SER A 54 -5.01 -9.64 -5.12
N GLU A 55 -5.59 -9.76 -6.32
CA GLU A 55 -5.13 -9.05 -7.51
C GLU A 55 -5.31 -7.53 -7.36
N ALA A 56 -6.40 -7.09 -6.74
CA ALA A 56 -6.64 -5.69 -6.41
C ALA A 56 -5.55 -5.13 -5.49
N GLY A 57 -5.06 -5.90 -4.51
CA GLY A 57 -3.93 -5.51 -3.67
C GLY A 57 -2.66 -5.20 -4.47
N LEU A 58 -2.33 -6.03 -5.47
CA LEU A 58 -1.21 -5.77 -6.39
C LEU A 58 -1.45 -4.52 -7.27
N SER A 59 -2.68 -4.34 -7.75
CA SER A 59 -3.06 -3.17 -8.55
C SER A 59 -2.97 -1.88 -7.75
N PHE A 60 -3.43 -1.89 -6.50
CA PHE A 60 -3.29 -0.76 -5.59
C PHE A 60 -1.84 -0.48 -5.24
N PHE A 61 -1.01 -1.51 -5.01
CA PHE A 61 0.42 -1.31 -4.82
C PHE A 61 1.07 -0.62 -6.03
N HIS A 62 0.82 -1.12 -7.25
CA HIS A 62 1.34 -0.54 -8.49
C HIS A 62 0.99 0.95 -8.60
N THR A 63 -0.31 1.26 -8.58
CA THR A 63 -0.82 2.63 -8.78
C THR A 63 -0.39 3.60 -7.68
N HIS A 64 -0.42 3.19 -6.42
CA HIS A 64 -0.03 4.06 -5.31
C HIS A 64 1.49 4.21 -5.21
N ALA A 65 2.28 3.18 -5.55
CA ALA A 65 3.75 3.29 -5.54
C ALA A 65 4.26 4.26 -6.61
N GLU A 66 3.63 4.27 -7.80
CA GLU A 66 3.94 5.24 -8.84
C GLU A 66 3.56 6.66 -8.43
N GLY A 67 2.29 6.87 -8.03
CA GLY A 67 1.80 8.18 -7.63
C GLY A 67 2.59 8.76 -6.44
N LEU A 68 2.78 7.97 -5.38
CA LEU A 68 3.51 8.42 -4.20
C LEU A 68 5.00 8.62 -4.48
N GLY A 69 5.59 7.86 -5.41
CA GLY A 69 6.97 8.05 -5.84
C GLY A 69 7.23 9.45 -6.39
N LEU A 70 6.30 9.98 -7.20
CA LEU A 70 6.37 11.35 -7.72
C LEU A 70 6.21 12.39 -6.60
N VAL A 71 5.25 12.17 -5.71
CA VAL A 71 5.03 13.05 -4.54
C VAL A 71 6.28 13.13 -3.66
N LEU A 72 6.93 12.00 -3.40
CA LEU A 72 8.16 11.95 -2.58
C LEU A 72 9.33 12.65 -3.25
N LEU A 73 9.50 12.50 -4.56
CA LEU A 73 10.54 13.20 -5.30
C LEU A 73 10.36 14.72 -5.18
N PHE A 74 9.14 15.20 -5.42
CA PHE A 74 8.81 16.61 -5.35
C PHE A 74 8.97 17.16 -3.92
N THR A 75 8.34 16.52 -2.95
CA THR A 75 8.36 16.97 -1.55
C THR A 75 9.75 16.84 -0.93
N GLY A 76 10.52 15.80 -1.25
CA GLY A 76 11.90 15.66 -0.82
C GLY A 76 12.79 16.79 -1.34
N THR A 77 12.57 17.23 -2.58
CA THR A 77 13.25 18.39 -3.19
C THR A 77 12.87 19.69 -2.46
N LEU A 78 11.60 19.88 -2.12
CA LEU A 78 11.15 21.04 -1.32
C LEU A 78 11.75 21.04 0.09
N VAL A 79 11.75 19.89 0.78
CA VAL A 79 12.39 19.76 2.09
C VAL A 79 13.87 20.11 2.00
N ALA A 80 14.56 19.65 0.95
CA ALA A 80 15.98 19.89 0.77
C ALA A 80 16.32 21.36 0.51
N SER A 81 15.48 22.05 -0.26
CA SER A 81 15.74 23.40 -0.78
C SER A 81 15.16 24.53 0.07
N ALA A 82 14.02 24.30 0.73
CA ALA A 82 13.24 25.37 1.36
C ALA A 82 13.16 25.29 2.89
N VAL A 83 13.52 24.16 3.50
CA VAL A 83 13.47 23.99 4.97
C VAL A 83 14.86 24.20 5.57
N ALA A 84 15.07 25.29 6.28
CA ALA A 84 16.39 25.64 6.82
C ALA A 84 16.82 24.80 8.05
N GLY A 85 15.87 24.34 8.87
CA GLY A 85 16.17 23.66 10.13
C GLY A 85 16.55 22.19 9.97
N ARG A 86 17.75 21.79 10.41
CA ARG A 86 18.22 20.38 10.34
C ARG A 86 17.27 19.39 11.03
N ARG A 87 16.76 19.76 12.23
CA ARG A 87 15.79 18.93 12.96
C ARG A 87 14.45 18.81 12.23
N ALA A 88 13.95 19.93 11.70
CA ALA A 88 12.71 19.95 10.93
C ALA A 88 12.83 19.11 9.65
N ARG A 89 13.95 19.22 8.91
CA ARG A 89 14.24 18.35 7.76
C ARG A 89 14.27 16.88 8.15
N GLY A 90 14.96 16.54 9.24
CA GLY A 90 15.03 15.17 9.73
C GLY A 90 13.65 14.58 10.05
N LEU A 91 12.80 15.35 10.75
CA LEU A 91 11.44 14.92 11.05
C LEU A 91 10.58 14.77 9.79
N LEU A 92 10.67 15.71 8.84
CA LEU A 92 9.92 15.64 7.59
C LEU A 92 10.35 14.44 6.74
N TYR A 93 11.65 14.18 6.63
CA TYR A 93 12.14 12.99 5.94
C TYR A 93 11.67 11.72 6.64
N LEU A 94 11.71 11.65 7.97
CA LEU A 94 11.21 10.49 8.70
C LEU A 94 9.72 10.22 8.40
N LEU A 95 8.87 11.24 8.54
CA LEU A 95 7.43 11.13 8.30
C LEU A 95 7.13 10.73 6.85
N LEU A 96 7.77 11.39 5.88
CA LEU A 96 7.58 11.11 4.46
C LEU A 96 8.13 9.73 4.07
N SER A 97 9.27 9.31 4.62
CA SER A 97 9.86 7.99 4.35
C SER A 97 9.06 6.86 4.99
N LEU A 98 8.50 7.05 6.19
CA LEU A 98 7.57 6.07 6.77
C LEU A 98 6.27 6.04 5.97
N GLY A 99 5.72 7.20 5.63
CA GLY A 99 4.55 7.31 4.75
C GLY A 99 4.78 6.70 3.36
N ALA A 100 6.00 6.71 2.85
CA ALA A 100 6.39 6.08 1.59
C ALA A 100 6.15 4.56 1.57
N LEU A 101 6.07 3.92 2.74
CA LEU A 101 5.76 2.50 2.87
C LEU A 101 4.27 2.20 2.69
N PHE A 102 3.40 3.21 2.70
CA PHE A 102 1.95 3.03 2.56
C PHE A 102 1.54 2.09 1.42
N PRO A 103 2.08 2.20 0.18
CA PRO A 103 1.71 1.30 -0.90
C PRO A 103 2.00 -0.17 -0.58
N ALA A 104 3.10 -0.47 0.14
CA ALA A 104 3.43 -1.83 0.53
C ALA A 104 2.35 -2.46 1.46
N GLY A 105 1.57 -1.62 2.14
CA GLY A 105 0.38 -2.08 2.87
C GLY A 105 -0.66 -2.76 1.99
N TYR A 106 -0.73 -2.46 0.69
CA TYR A 106 -1.61 -3.17 -0.24
C TYR A 106 -1.09 -4.57 -0.63
N LEU A 107 0.21 -4.82 -0.52
CA LEU A 107 0.74 -6.18 -0.62
C LEU A 107 0.35 -6.99 0.61
N VAL A 108 0.44 -6.38 1.80
CA VAL A 108 -0.06 -6.98 3.05
C VAL A 108 -1.56 -7.24 2.94
N TYR A 109 -2.34 -6.30 2.41
CA TYR A 109 -3.77 -6.47 2.13
C TYR A 109 -4.03 -7.70 1.27
N GLY A 110 -3.40 -7.80 0.09
CA GLY A 110 -3.64 -8.91 -0.82
C GLY A 110 -3.30 -10.27 -0.22
N LEU A 111 -2.17 -10.36 0.50
CA LEU A 111 -1.76 -11.58 1.19
C LEU A 111 -2.65 -11.89 2.41
N ALA A 112 -2.96 -10.90 3.24
CA ALA A 112 -3.80 -11.09 4.42
C ALA A 112 -5.20 -11.58 4.05
N VAL A 113 -5.75 -11.11 2.94
CA VAL A 113 -7.01 -11.62 2.40
C VAL A 113 -6.90 -13.11 2.03
N LEU A 114 -5.79 -13.56 1.42
CA LEU A 114 -5.58 -14.98 1.10
C LEU A 114 -5.40 -15.85 2.36
N GLU A 115 -4.80 -15.30 3.42
CA GLU A 115 -4.43 -16.02 4.62
C GLU A 115 -5.54 -16.09 5.67
N LEU A 116 -6.21 -14.96 5.91
CA LEU A 116 -7.12 -14.76 7.02
C LEU A 116 -8.59 -14.70 6.57
N GLY A 117 -8.83 -14.79 5.27
CA GLY A 117 -10.13 -14.49 4.68
C GLY A 117 -10.33 -12.99 4.50
N ARG A 118 -11.42 -12.64 3.81
CA ARG A 118 -11.72 -11.25 3.42
C ARG A 118 -11.74 -10.30 4.61
N ASP A 119 -12.65 -10.53 5.56
CA ASP A 119 -12.97 -9.49 6.54
C ASP A 119 -11.81 -9.27 7.52
N ALA A 120 -11.25 -10.36 8.06
CA ALA A 120 -10.09 -10.29 8.95
C ALA A 120 -8.83 -9.77 8.23
N GLY A 121 -8.61 -10.18 6.98
CA GLY A 121 -7.47 -9.72 6.18
C GLY A 121 -7.55 -8.22 5.87
N VAL A 122 -8.72 -7.74 5.46
CA VAL A 122 -8.99 -6.31 5.22
C VAL A 122 -8.83 -5.51 6.51
N GLU A 123 -9.46 -5.94 7.60
CA GLU A 123 -9.39 -5.27 8.90
C GLU A 123 -7.94 -5.13 9.39
N LEU A 124 -7.15 -6.20 9.26
CA LEU A 124 -5.75 -6.19 9.65
C LEU A 124 -4.95 -5.15 8.85
N ALA A 125 -5.08 -5.20 7.52
CA ALA A 125 -4.32 -4.33 6.64
C ALA A 125 -4.72 -2.86 6.79
N GLU A 126 -6.03 -2.58 6.87
CA GLU A 126 -6.54 -1.22 7.04
C GLU A 126 -6.11 -0.63 8.37
N ARG A 127 -6.44 -1.29 9.48
CA ARG A 127 -6.26 -0.74 10.83
C ARG A 127 -4.79 -0.58 11.20
N TRP A 128 -3.97 -1.60 10.93
CA TRP A 128 -2.61 -1.66 11.47
C TRP A 128 -1.54 -1.17 10.50
N VAL A 129 -1.81 -1.14 9.20
CA VAL A 129 -0.80 -0.80 8.19
C VAL A 129 -1.20 0.45 7.42
N LEU A 130 -2.32 0.41 6.69
CA LEU A 130 -2.69 1.48 5.77
C LEU A 130 -3.04 2.78 6.51
N THR A 131 -3.87 2.75 7.56
CA THR A 131 -4.24 3.96 8.31
C THR A 131 -3.02 4.62 8.95
N GLY A 132 -2.14 3.83 9.57
CA GLY A 132 -0.94 4.34 10.23
C GLY A 132 0.03 4.98 9.25
N LEU A 133 0.43 4.25 8.20
CA LEU A 133 1.38 4.75 7.20
C LEU A 133 0.80 5.91 6.38
N GLY A 134 -0.48 5.84 6.00
CA GLY A 134 -1.18 6.91 5.30
C GLY A 134 -1.23 8.19 6.13
N SER A 135 -1.51 8.06 7.43
CA SER A 135 -1.50 9.20 8.36
C SER A 135 -0.12 9.85 8.48
N LEU A 136 0.96 9.07 8.50
CA LEU A 136 2.33 9.61 8.51
C LEU A 136 2.66 10.38 7.23
N ALA A 137 2.21 9.90 6.06
CA ALA A 137 2.34 10.64 4.81
C ALA A 137 1.61 11.99 4.88
N ILE A 138 0.36 12.00 5.36
CA ILE A 138 -0.45 13.22 5.53
C ILE A 138 0.25 14.20 6.49
N LEU A 139 0.70 13.73 7.66
CA LEU A 139 1.40 14.55 8.64
C LEU A 139 2.71 15.13 8.07
N GLY A 140 3.45 14.34 7.28
CA GLY A 140 4.65 14.81 6.59
C GLY A 140 4.35 15.94 5.60
N LEU A 141 3.27 15.81 4.81
CA LEU A 141 2.84 16.83 3.85
C LEU A 141 2.34 18.11 4.54
N LEU A 142 1.51 17.97 5.58
CA LEU A 142 1.03 19.10 6.37
C LEU A 142 2.19 19.83 7.06
N GLY A 143 3.12 19.07 7.64
CA GLY A 143 4.34 19.60 8.27
C GLY A 143 5.21 20.37 7.28
N LEU A 144 5.36 19.87 6.05
CA LEU A 144 6.07 20.58 4.98
C LEU A 144 5.35 21.87 4.61
N GLY A 145 4.02 21.84 4.45
CA GLY A 145 3.22 23.04 4.19
C GLY A 145 3.40 24.11 5.27
N ALA A 146 3.38 23.72 6.55
CA ALA A 146 3.62 24.61 7.68
C ALA A 146 5.05 25.19 7.68
N ALA A 147 6.06 24.37 7.37
CA ALA A 147 7.45 24.82 7.26
C ALA A 147 7.64 25.85 6.14
N LEU A 148 6.99 25.66 5.00
CA LEU A 148 7.03 26.61 3.87
C LEU A 148 6.32 27.92 4.20
N ALA A 149 5.16 27.86 4.87
CA ALA A 149 4.40 29.04 5.27
C ALA A 149 5.16 29.89 6.31
N THR A 150 5.77 29.25 7.30
CA THR A 150 6.57 29.94 8.32
C THR A 150 7.88 30.48 7.76
N GLY A 151 8.52 29.77 6.82
CA GLY A 151 9.72 30.24 6.12
C GLY A 151 9.47 31.49 5.26
N ARG A 152 8.32 31.58 4.59
CA ARG A 152 7.91 32.78 3.84
C ARG A 152 7.68 34.00 4.72
N ARG A 153 7.10 33.83 5.92
CA ARG A 153 6.85 34.94 6.86
C ARG A 153 8.12 35.54 7.48
N ARG A 154 9.25 34.84 7.41
CA ARG A 154 10.53 35.27 7.98
C ARG A 154 11.45 35.95 6.95
N ARG A 155 11.06 35.97 5.68
CA ARG A 155 11.75 36.68 4.59
C ARG A 155 11.00 37.96 4.27
#